data_AF-A0A372GIX5-F1
#
_entry.id   AF-A0A372GIX5-F1
#
_cell.length_a   1.000
_cell.length_b   1.000
_cell.length_c   1.000
_cell.angle_alpha   90.00
_cell.angle_beta   90.00
_cell.angle_gamma   90.00
#
_symmetry.space_group_name_H-M   'P 1'
#
loop_
_entity.id
_entity.type
_entity.pdbx_description
1 polymer ?
#
loop_
_entity_poly.entity_id
_entity_poly.type
_entity_poly.pdbx_seq_one_letter_code
_entity_poly.pdbx_strand_id
1 'polypeptide(L)'
;MTTVILVLLCLAIAGRELYLASDKRLPRAQAELRELRGQVSELARRHDTLKAVVDEATEPAGIPIPPQHPEDPPTDLLDRLDSITGRVERLEKQFGDLSGEVAGLDLDREAQRALARSLDAVERDVVELHREMLDRLDREEGVVTGVLLSEEGEAETLLAGAYERCAAEYGLRVRVRDQRAAQATGTYRGTVYHLSGRRPEALAEDLLAHVRGMDSPDDPTALNALLAELAALRGGGVVQFGPFTAAGTADALVCGVVPDGDAPPAPPRQLVDLIRALPTDRQSDLSWLRPDE
;
A
#
# COMPACT_ATOMS: atom_id res chain seq x y z
N MET A 1 -17.23 -4.31 -15.89
CA MET A 1 -16.50 -3.61 -14.79
C MET A 1 -15.84 -4.59 -13.82
N THR A 2 -16.48 -5.71 -13.47
CA THR A 2 -15.92 -6.75 -12.55
C THR A 2 -14.65 -7.44 -13.06
N THR A 3 -14.50 -7.65 -14.37
CA THR A 3 -13.31 -8.27 -14.96
C THR A 3 -12.06 -7.40 -14.88
N VAL A 4 -12.20 -6.08 -15.03
CA VAL A 4 -11.08 -5.13 -14.93
C VAL A 4 -10.56 -5.07 -13.49
N ILE A 5 -11.47 -5.08 -12.51
CA ILE A 5 -11.13 -5.08 -11.09
C ILE A 5 -10.35 -6.35 -10.71
N LEU A 6 -10.78 -7.52 -11.20
CA LEU A 6 -10.07 -8.78 -10.98
C LEU A 6 -8.68 -8.80 -11.64
N VAL A 7 -8.55 -8.26 -12.84
CA VAL A 7 -7.25 -8.15 -13.52
C VAL A 7 -6.30 -7.25 -12.74
N LEU A 8 -6.77 -6.09 -12.28
CA LEU A 8 -5.96 -5.15 -11.49
C LEU A 8 -5.57 -5.72 -10.12
N LEU A 9 -6.49 -6.44 -9.46
CA LEU A 9 -6.22 -7.13 -8.19
C LEU A 9 -5.16 -8.23 -8.36
N CYS A 10 -5.29 -9.05 -9.41
CA CYS A 10 -4.31 -10.08 -9.73
C CYS A 10 -2.93 -9.47 -10.05
N LEU A 11 -2.89 -8.34 -10.76
CA LEU A 11 -1.64 -7.64 -11.07
C LEU A 11 -0.98 -7.05 -9.81
N ALA A 12 -1.78 -6.51 -8.89
CA ALA A 12 -1.30 -5.97 -7.62
C ALA A 12 -0.75 -7.07 -6.70
N ILE A 13 -1.44 -8.21 -6.62
CA ILE A 13 -0.99 -9.36 -5.82
C ILE A 13 0.27 -9.97 -6.43
N ALA A 14 0.31 -10.16 -7.75
CA ALA A 14 1.49 -10.66 -8.45
C ALA A 14 2.69 -9.69 -8.30
N GLY A 15 2.46 -8.38 -8.37
CA GLY A 15 3.50 -7.37 -8.17
C GLY A 15 4.07 -7.39 -6.75
N ARG A 16 3.22 -7.58 -5.73
CA ARG A 16 3.65 -7.66 -4.32
C ARG A 16 4.45 -8.92 -4.02
N GLU A 17 4.03 -10.07 -4.54
CA GLU A 17 4.77 -11.33 -4.40
C GLU A 17 6.12 -11.28 -5.14
N LEU A 18 6.15 -10.65 -6.32
CA LEU A 18 7.39 -10.43 -7.07
C LEU A 18 8.32 -9.46 -6.35
N TYR A 19 7.78 -8.40 -5.73
CA TYR A 19 8.55 -7.44 -4.93
C TYR A 19 9.16 -8.12 -3.70
N LEU A 20 8.40 -8.93 -2.96
CA LEU A 20 8.89 -9.66 -1.79
C LEU A 20 9.89 -10.78 -2.14
N ALA A 21 9.69 -11.47 -3.27
CA ALA A 21 10.66 -12.43 -3.78
C ALA A 21 11.96 -11.74 -4.19
N SER A 22 11.87 -10.54 -4.77
CA SER A 22 13.03 -9.72 -5.17
C SER A 22 13.78 -9.16 -3.95
N ASP A 23 13.06 -8.69 -2.93
CA ASP A 23 13.62 -8.15 -1.69
C ASP A 23 14.34 -9.23 -0.86
N LYS A 24 13.87 -10.48 -0.87
CA LYS A 24 14.58 -11.61 -0.26
C LYS A 24 15.80 -12.07 -1.07
N ARG A 25 15.76 -11.92 -2.40
CA ARG A 25 16.89 -12.25 -3.29
C ARG A 25 17.98 -11.17 -3.26
N LEU A 26 17.64 -9.91 -2.99
CA LEU A 26 18.60 -8.81 -2.96
C LEU A 26 19.72 -8.97 -1.92
N PRO A 27 19.48 -9.28 -0.62
CA PRO A 27 20.54 -9.48 0.36
C PRO A 27 21.34 -10.74 0.09
N ARG A 28 20.72 -11.79 -0.47
CA ARG A 28 21.40 -13.03 -0.86
C ARG A 28 22.34 -12.80 -2.05
N ALA A 29 21.87 -12.11 -3.09
CA ALA A 29 22.69 -11.72 -4.24
C ALA A 29 23.82 -10.76 -3.85
N GLN A 30 23.59 -9.87 -2.87
CA GLN A 30 24.65 -9.02 -2.32
C GLN A 30 25.70 -9.80 -1.51
N ALA A 31 25.31 -10.86 -0.79
CA ALA A 31 26.24 -11.74 -0.11
C ALA A 31 27.10 -12.53 -1.12
N GLU A 32 26.46 -13.13 -2.12
CA GLU A 32 27.14 -13.85 -3.21
C GLU A 32 28.08 -12.93 -4.01
N LEU A 33 27.69 -11.67 -4.27
CA LEU A 33 28.58 -10.68 -4.91
C LEU A 33 29.80 -10.32 -4.05
N ARG A 34 29.67 -10.26 -2.73
CA ARG A 34 30.82 -10.03 -1.83
C ARG A 34 31.76 -11.23 -1.84
N GLU A 35 31.21 -12.43 -1.83
CA GLU A 35 31.97 -13.67 -1.90
C GLU A 35 32.71 -13.81 -3.23
N LEU A 36 32.04 -13.58 -4.36
CA LEU A 36 32.65 -13.60 -5.69
C LEU A 36 33.75 -12.53 -5.83
N ARG A 37 33.55 -11.32 -5.31
CA ARG A 37 34.60 -10.28 -5.26
C ARG A 37 35.80 -10.72 -4.42
N GLY A 38 35.55 -11.42 -3.32
CA GLY A 38 36.59 -12.05 -2.49
C GLY A 38 37.40 -13.08 -3.29
N GLN A 39 36.72 -14.02 -3.94
CA GLN A 39 37.35 -15.05 -4.77
C GLN A 39 38.17 -14.46 -5.92
N VAL A 40 37.68 -13.42 -6.60
CA VAL A 40 38.43 -12.72 -7.66
C VAL A 40 39.67 -12.02 -7.10
N SER A 41 39.57 -11.37 -5.93
CA SER A 41 40.73 -10.73 -5.30
C SER A 41 41.80 -11.74 -4.86
N GLU A 42 41.38 -12.93 -4.44
CA GLU A 42 42.26 -14.02 -4.06
C GLU A 42 42.93 -14.66 -5.28
N LEU A 43 42.18 -14.86 -6.36
CA LEU A 43 42.70 -15.32 -7.65
C LEU A 43 43.70 -14.32 -8.25
N ALA A 44 43.41 -13.02 -8.18
CA ALA A 44 44.34 -11.96 -8.60
C ALA A 44 45.64 -12.01 -7.80
N ARG A 45 45.57 -12.15 -6.47
CA ARG A 45 46.77 -12.32 -5.63
C ARG A 45 47.56 -13.58 -5.97
N ARG A 46 46.88 -14.71 -6.18
CA ARG A 46 47.53 -15.96 -6.59
C ARG A 46 48.21 -15.82 -7.94
N HIS A 47 47.57 -15.14 -8.89
CA HIS A 47 48.14 -14.84 -10.19
C HIS A 47 49.39 -13.95 -10.06
N ASP A 48 49.34 -12.89 -9.26
CA ASP A 48 50.50 -12.02 -9.03
C ASP A 48 51.66 -12.77 -8.37
N THR A 49 51.39 -13.67 -7.42
CA THR A 49 52.44 -14.52 -6.83
C THR A 49 53.02 -15.52 -7.84
N LEU A 50 52.19 -16.12 -8.69
CA LEU A 50 52.67 -17.03 -9.73
C LEU A 50 53.50 -16.30 -10.79
N LYS A 51 53.05 -15.09 -11.15
CA LYS A 51 53.77 -14.22 -12.08
C LYS A 51 55.12 -13.81 -11.51
N ALA A 52 55.21 -13.45 -10.24
CA ALA A 52 56.48 -13.16 -9.58
C ALA A 52 57.44 -14.36 -9.58
N VAL A 53 56.95 -15.58 -9.33
CA VAL A 53 57.76 -16.82 -9.38
C VAL A 53 58.23 -17.12 -10.81
N VAL A 54 57.40 -16.87 -11.82
CA VAL A 54 57.76 -17.04 -13.24
C VAL A 54 58.78 -15.98 -13.67
N ASP A 55 58.59 -14.73 -13.25
CA ASP A 55 59.52 -13.63 -13.53
C ASP A 55 60.88 -13.88 -12.84
N GLU A 56 60.89 -14.39 -11.60
CA GLU A 56 62.10 -14.81 -10.87
C GLU A 56 62.80 -16.01 -11.52
N ALA A 57 62.05 -16.96 -12.07
CA ALA A 57 62.58 -18.07 -12.87
C ALA A 57 63.10 -17.62 -14.26
N THR A 58 62.75 -16.41 -14.70
CA THR A 58 63.16 -15.82 -15.98
C THR A 58 64.34 -14.84 -15.82
N GLU A 59 64.79 -14.55 -14.59
CA GLU A 59 66.03 -13.81 -14.38
C GLU A 59 67.25 -14.64 -14.84
N PRO A 60 68.14 -14.10 -15.70
CA PRO A 60 69.24 -14.86 -16.26
C PRO A 60 70.38 -14.99 -15.24
N ALA A 61 70.30 -16.00 -14.37
CA ALA A 61 71.47 -16.46 -13.64
C ALA A 61 72.42 -17.16 -14.62
N GLY A 62 73.52 -16.49 -14.98
CA GLY A 62 74.60 -17.06 -15.77
C GLY A 62 75.21 -18.28 -15.06
N ILE A 63 74.91 -19.47 -15.56
CA ILE A 63 75.60 -20.72 -15.23
C ILE A 63 76.16 -21.31 -16.54
N PRO A 64 77.44 -21.74 -16.60
CA PRO A 64 78.05 -22.20 -17.84
C PRO A 64 77.44 -23.52 -18.33
N ILE A 65 77.02 -23.54 -19.58
CA ILE A 65 76.50 -24.72 -20.30
C ILE A 65 77.65 -25.68 -20.64
N PRO A 66 77.62 -26.98 -20.26
CA PRO A 66 78.27 -28.03 -21.03
C PRO A 66 77.31 -28.51 -22.14
N PRO A 67 77.79 -28.87 -23.35
CA PRO A 67 76.93 -29.11 -24.49
C PRO A 67 76.20 -30.45 -24.31
N GLN A 68 74.87 -30.43 -24.30
CA GLN A 68 74.05 -31.63 -24.40
C GLN A 68 72.98 -31.46 -25.51
N HIS A 69 72.61 -32.61 -26.06
CA HIS A 69 72.03 -32.91 -27.36
C HIS A 69 70.72 -32.21 -27.77
N PRO A 70 70.37 -32.24 -29.08
CA PRO A 70 69.09 -31.75 -29.56
C PRO A 70 67.98 -32.72 -29.14
N GLU A 71 67.28 -32.40 -28.06
CA GLU A 71 65.97 -32.96 -27.75
C GLU A 71 64.92 -31.91 -28.11
N ASP A 72 63.95 -32.33 -28.92
CA ASP A 72 62.81 -31.52 -29.35
C ASP A 72 62.10 -30.89 -28.13
N PRO A 73 61.57 -29.65 -28.25
CA PRO A 73 60.85 -29.02 -27.16
C PRO A 73 59.69 -29.93 -26.73
N PRO A 74 59.45 -30.14 -25.43
CA PRO A 74 58.39 -31.02 -24.97
C PRO A 74 57.06 -30.42 -25.44
N THR A 75 56.48 -31.02 -26.48
CA THR A 75 55.19 -30.67 -27.09
C THR A 75 54.09 -30.54 -26.04
N ASP A 76 54.22 -31.28 -24.93
CA ASP A 76 53.32 -31.28 -23.78
C ASP A 76 53.21 -29.91 -23.05
N LEU A 77 54.26 -29.05 -23.11
CA LEU A 77 54.18 -27.69 -22.55
C LEU A 77 53.47 -26.71 -23.50
N LEU A 78 53.67 -26.87 -24.81
CA LEU A 78 52.98 -26.08 -25.82
C LEU A 78 51.48 -26.43 -25.83
N ASP A 79 51.14 -27.72 -25.75
CA ASP A 79 49.75 -28.19 -25.67
C ASP A 79 49.03 -27.67 -24.40
N ARG A 80 49.74 -27.55 -23.27
CA ARG A 80 49.20 -26.95 -22.04
C ARG A 80 48.98 -25.45 -22.18
N LEU A 81 49.90 -24.73 -22.81
CA LEU A 81 49.75 -23.29 -23.06
C LEU A 81 48.58 -23.02 -24.01
N ASP A 82 48.43 -23.80 -25.08
CA ASP A 82 47.29 -23.69 -26.00
C ASP A 82 45.96 -24.00 -25.31
N SER A 83 45.93 -25.01 -24.44
CA SER A 83 44.75 -25.33 -23.61
C SER A 83 44.38 -24.21 -22.63
N ILE A 84 45.38 -23.57 -22.00
CA ILE A 84 45.17 -22.42 -21.12
C ILE A 84 44.66 -21.22 -21.93
N THR A 85 45.26 -20.95 -23.09
CA THR A 85 44.86 -19.84 -23.98
C THR A 85 43.42 -20.02 -24.44
N GLY A 86 43.04 -21.23 -24.87
CA GLY A 86 41.65 -21.54 -25.23
C GLY A 86 40.67 -21.56 -24.05
N ARG A 87 41.14 -21.67 -22.80
CA ARG A 87 40.31 -21.46 -21.60
C ARG A 87 40.16 -19.97 -21.27
N VAL A 88 41.20 -19.18 -21.46
CA VAL A 88 41.17 -17.72 -21.28
C VAL A 88 40.22 -17.09 -22.30
N GLU A 89 40.32 -17.44 -23.58
CA GLU A 89 39.39 -16.94 -24.61
C GLU A 89 37.92 -17.27 -24.31
N ARG A 90 37.66 -18.47 -23.76
CA ARG A 90 36.30 -18.86 -23.33
C ARG A 90 35.83 -18.06 -22.12
N LEU A 91 36.70 -17.80 -21.14
CA LEU A 91 36.39 -16.98 -19.98
C LEU A 91 36.15 -15.51 -20.37
N GLU A 92 36.95 -14.96 -21.30
CA GLU A 92 36.76 -13.61 -21.83
C GLU A 92 35.42 -13.48 -22.54
N LYS A 93 35.05 -14.48 -23.36
CA LYS A 93 33.74 -14.51 -24.01
C LYS A 93 32.60 -14.58 -22.99
N GLN A 94 32.71 -15.47 -22.00
CA GLN A 94 31.71 -15.58 -20.92
C GLN A 94 31.61 -14.30 -20.10
N PHE A 95 32.72 -13.62 -19.84
CA PHE A 95 32.73 -12.33 -19.15
C PHE A 95 32.07 -11.24 -19.98
N GLY A 96 32.30 -11.22 -21.29
CA GLY A 96 31.61 -10.32 -22.23
C GLY A 96 30.10 -10.53 -22.22
N ASP A 97 29.64 -11.78 -22.29
CA ASP A 97 28.21 -12.13 -22.27
C ASP A 97 27.56 -11.73 -20.93
N LEU A 98 28.21 -12.06 -19.79
CA LEU A 98 27.74 -11.67 -18.45
C LEU A 98 27.72 -10.15 -18.25
N SER A 99 28.74 -9.44 -18.75
CA SER A 99 28.77 -7.98 -18.69
C SER A 99 27.63 -7.36 -19.50
N GLY A 100 27.27 -7.95 -20.63
CA GLY A 100 26.12 -7.54 -21.43
C GLY A 100 24.78 -7.78 -20.71
N GLU A 101 24.61 -8.95 -20.09
CA GLU A 101 23.42 -9.28 -19.31
C GLU A 101 23.23 -8.34 -18.11
N VAL A 102 24.32 -8.05 -17.37
CA VAL A 102 24.28 -7.12 -16.23
C VAL A 102 23.90 -5.71 -16.69
N ALA A 103 24.46 -5.21 -17.79
CA ALA A 103 24.10 -3.91 -18.34
C ALA A 103 22.62 -3.85 -18.75
N GLY A 104 22.08 -4.93 -19.32
CA GLY A 104 20.64 -5.05 -19.64
C GLY A 104 19.76 -4.98 -18.38
N LEU A 105 20.12 -5.71 -17.33
CA LEU A 105 19.39 -5.68 -16.06
C LEU A 105 19.42 -4.30 -15.37
N ASP A 106 20.51 -3.56 -15.52
CA ASP A 106 20.63 -2.21 -14.96
C ASP A 106 19.74 -1.20 -15.71
N LEU A 107 19.66 -1.29 -17.04
CA LEU A 107 18.71 -0.50 -17.84
C LEU A 107 17.25 -0.80 -17.45
N ASP A 108 16.89 -2.07 -17.27
CA ASP A 108 15.55 -2.46 -16.83
C ASP A 108 15.21 -1.90 -15.44
N ARG A 109 16.16 -1.93 -14.50
CA ARG A 109 15.98 -1.32 -13.17
C ARG A 109 15.81 0.19 -13.25
N GLU A 110 16.55 0.87 -14.11
CA GLU A 110 16.40 2.31 -14.31
C GLU A 110 15.03 2.66 -14.89
N ALA A 111 14.57 1.90 -15.89
CA ALA A 111 13.23 2.05 -16.46
C ALA A 111 12.13 1.81 -15.40
N GLN A 112 12.26 0.78 -14.57
CA GLN A 112 11.34 0.51 -13.47
C GLN A 112 11.31 1.64 -12.44
N ARG A 113 12.48 2.19 -12.06
CA ARG A 113 12.55 3.34 -11.14
C ARG A 113 11.94 4.60 -11.75
N ALA A 114 12.10 4.82 -13.05
CA ALA A 114 11.48 5.94 -13.75
C ALA A 114 9.96 5.80 -13.77
N LEU A 115 9.45 4.60 -14.04
CA LEU A 115 8.02 4.29 -13.97
C LEU A 115 7.46 4.52 -12.57
N ALA A 116 8.14 4.02 -11.53
CA ALA A 116 7.73 4.23 -10.14
C ALA A 116 7.60 5.73 -9.81
N ARG A 117 8.61 6.54 -10.16
CA ARG A 117 8.54 8.01 -9.98
C ARG A 117 7.40 8.66 -10.75
N SER A 118 7.09 8.16 -11.95
CA SER A 118 5.97 8.67 -12.73
C SER A 118 4.62 8.34 -12.10
N LEU A 119 4.48 7.15 -11.52
CA LEU A 119 3.28 6.75 -10.77
C LEU A 119 3.13 7.59 -9.51
N ASP A 120 4.21 7.82 -8.77
CA ASP A 120 4.21 8.70 -7.58
C ASP A 120 3.86 10.17 -7.94
N ALA A 121 4.21 10.62 -9.14
CA ALA A 121 3.83 11.94 -9.63
C ALA A 121 2.34 12.00 -9.98
N VAL A 122 1.84 11.02 -10.74
CA VAL A 122 0.42 10.92 -11.08
C VAL A 122 -0.45 10.78 -9.83
N GLU A 123 -0.03 10.00 -8.83
CA GLU A 123 -0.76 9.87 -7.57
C GLU A 123 -0.89 11.21 -6.85
N ARG A 124 0.20 11.99 -6.78
CA ARG A 124 0.17 13.34 -6.21
C ARG A 124 -0.76 14.27 -6.98
N ASP A 125 -0.66 14.28 -8.31
CA ASP A 125 -1.51 15.13 -9.16
C ASP A 125 -2.99 14.78 -9.02
N VAL A 126 -3.33 13.49 -8.91
CA VAL A 126 -4.71 13.03 -8.67
C VAL A 126 -5.22 13.50 -7.32
N VAL A 127 -4.41 13.39 -6.25
CA VAL A 127 -4.79 13.87 -4.91
C VAL A 127 -4.98 15.40 -4.91
N GLU A 128 -4.13 16.14 -5.61
CA GLU A 128 -4.24 17.59 -5.74
C GLU A 128 -5.51 18.00 -6.50
N LEU A 129 -5.75 17.39 -7.67
CA LEU A 129 -6.96 17.63 -8.44
C LEU A 129 -8.22 17.27 -7.65
N HIS A 130 -8.17 16.18 -6.88
CA HIS A 130 -9.26 15.75 -6.03
C HIS A 130 -9.61 16.81 -4.98
N ARG A 131 -8.60 17.35 -4.29
CA ARG A 131 -8.77 18.44 -3.32
C ARG A 131 -9.35 19.68 -3.98
N GLU A 132 -8.79 20.11 -5.11
CA GLU A 132 -9.29 21.28 -5.84
C GLU A 132 -10.76 21.09 -6.31
N MET A 133 -11.15 19.88 -6.73
CA MET A 133 -12.53 19.57 -7.07
C MET A 133 -13.46 19.66 -5.86
N LEU A 134 -13.05 19.11 -4.71
CA LEU A 134 -13.82 19.20 -3.47
C LEU A 134 -13.93 20.64 -2.98
N ASP A 135 -12.84 21.42 -3.03
CA ASP A 135 -12.84 22.82 -2.61
C ASP A 135 -13.75 23.70 -3.49
N ARG A 136 -13.83 23.40 -4.79
CA ARG A 136 -14.78 24.07 -5.69
C ARG A 136 -16.21 23.71 -5.37
N LEU A 137 -16.49 22.43 -5.15
CA LEU A 137 -17.83 21.97 -4.75
C LEU A 137 -18.24 22.56 -3.40
N ASP A 138 -17.31 22.69 -2.46
CA ASP A 138 -17.58 23.26 -1.15
C ASP A 138 -17.97 24.74 -1.25
N ARG A 139 -17.25 25.48 -2.09
CA ARG A 139 -17.57 26.89 -2.39
C ARG A 139 -18.93 27.08 -3.08
N GLU A 140 -19.37 26.14 -3.91
CA GLU A 140 -20.59 26.27 -4.74
C GLU A 140 -21.85 25.64 -4.10
N GLU A 141 -21.73 24.42 -3.58
CA GLU A 141 -22.86 23.59 -3.12
C GLU A 141 -22.76 23.22 -1.62
N GLY A 142 -21.60 23.40 -1.00
CA GLY A 142 -21.26 22.86 0.32
C GLY A 142 -20.92 21.36 0.23
N VAL A 143 -19.80 20.97 0.84
CA VAL A 143 -19.36 19.58 0.93
C VAL A 143 -19.52 19.08 2.36
N VAL A 144 -20.12 17.90 2.50
CA VAL A 144 -20.26 17.19 3.76
C VAL A 144 -19.39 15.94 3.70
N THR A 145 -18.42 15.85 4.60
CA THR A 145 -17.65 14.61 4.79
C THR A 145 -18.47 13.67 5.65
N GLY A 146 -18.67 12.45 5.18
CA GLY A 146 -19.39 11.42 5.89
C GLY A 146 -18.53 10.21 6.14
N VAL A 147 -18.79 9.50 7.22
CA VAL A 147 -18.02 8.31 7.60
C VAL A 147 -18.98 7.19 7.94
N LEU A 148 -18.71 6.01 7.40
CA LEU A 148 -19.41 4.78 7.73
C LEU A 148 -18.39 3.76 8.23
N LEU A 149 -18.47 3.34 9.49
CA LEU A 149 -17.66 2.28 10.08
C LEU A 149 -18.55 1.14 10.55
N SER A 150 -18.10 -0.08 10.32
CA SER A 150 -18.69 -1.30 10.87
C SER A 150 -17.57 -2.28 11.25
N GLU A 151 -17.70 -2.87 12.44
CA GLU A 151 -16.89 -4.02 12.83
C GLU A 151 -17.30 -5.28 12.05
N GLU A 152 -18.56 -5.35 11.65
CA GLU A 152 -19.14 -6.43 10.87
C GLU A 152 -19.04 -6.12 9.38
N GLY A 153 -17.97 -6.63 8.75
CA GLY A 153 -17.70 -6.38 7.33
C GLY A 153 -18.79 -6.89 6.37
N GLU A 154 -19.59 -7.89 6.75
CA GLU A 154 -20.71 -8.37 5.93
C GLU A 154 -21.91 -7.41 5.97
N ALA A 155 -22.15 -6.76 7.12
CA ALA A 155 -23.21 -5.77 7.28
C ALA A 155 -22.86 -4.42 6.64
N GLU A 156 -21.59 -4.16 6.32
CA GLU A 156 -21.13 -2.92 5.68
C GLU A 156 -21.90 -2.60 4.38
N THR A 157 -22.25 -3.62 3.59
CA THR A 157 -22.94 -3.41 2.31
C THR A 157 -24.39 -2.97 2.51
N LEU A 158 -25.08 -3.54 3.49
CA LEU A 158 -26.45 -3.17 3.85
C LEU A 158 -26.48 -1.76 4.45
N LEU A 159 -25.56 -1.50 5.38
CA LEU A 159 -25.41 -0.22 6.04
C LEU A 159 -25.02 0.89 5.04
N ALA A 160 -24.15 0.60 4.07
CA ALA A 160 -23.82 1.52 2.98
C ALA A 160 -25.05 1.83 2.12
N GLY A 161 -25.86 0.83 1.79
CA GLY A 161 -27.12 1.05 1.06
C GLY A 161 -28.10 1.92 1.85
N ALA A 162 -28.25 1.71 3.16
CA ALA A 162 -29.09 2.55 4.01
C ALA A 162 -28.54 3.98 4.12
N TYR A 163 -27.22 4.12 4.24
CA TYR A 163 -26.52 5.40 4.30
C TYR A 163 -26.74 6.22 3.03
N GLU A 164 -26.55 5.62 1.85
CA GLU A 164 -26.72 6.30 0.57
C GLU A 164 -28.19 6.70 0.32
N ARG A 165 -29.16 5.89 0.78
CA ARG A 165 -30.59 6.25 0.74
C ARG A 165 -30.90 7.43 1.66
N CYS A 166 -30.39 7.41 2.89
CA CYS A 166 -30.53 8.52 3.83
C CYS A 166 -29.91 9.79 3.24
N ALA A 167 -28.69 9.72 2.70
CA ALA A 167 -28.05 10.86 2.04
C ALA A 167 -28.94 11.45 0.94
N ALA A 168 -29.49 10.59 0.06
CA ALA A 168 -30.36 11.03 -1.03
C ALA A 168 -31.66 11.71 -0.54
N GLU A 169 -32.27 11.21 0.53
CA GLU A 169 -33.49 11.79 1.12
C GLU A 169 -33.27 13.20 1.65
N TYR A 170 -32.12 13.46 2.28
CA TYR A 170 -31.72 14.79 2.74
C TYR A 170 -31.13 15.69 1.62
N GLY A 171 -31.22 15.25 0.36
CA GLY A 171 -30.78 16.01 -0.81
C GLY A 171 -29.27 16.01 -1.04
N LEU A 172 -28.53 15.12 -0.38
CA LEU A 172 -27.10 14.96 -0.56
C LEU A 172 -26.80 14.03 -1.75
N ARG A 173 -25.71 14.33 -2.46
CA ARG A 173 -25.22 13.54 -3.59
C ARG A 173 -23.85 12.98 -3.28
N VAL A 174 -23.71 11.66 -3.36
CA VAL A 174 -22.41 10.99 -3.22
C VAL A 174 -21.53 11.35 -4.40
N ARG A 175 -20.42 12.05 -4.15
CA ARG A 175 -19.43 12.40 -5.18
C ARG A 175 -18.25 11.43 -5.17
N VAL A 176 -17.82 11.03 -3.98
CA VAL A 176 -16.64 10.20 -3.78
C VAL A 176 -16.93 9.16 -2.71
N ARG A 177 -16.42 7.95 -2.93
CA ARG A 177 -16.43 6.84 -2.00
C ARG A 177 -15.01 6.34 -1.80
N ASP A 178 -14.44 6.54 -0.62
CA ASP A 178 -13.10 6.06 -0.26
C ASP A 178 -13.18 4.97 0.81
N GLN A 179 -13.08 3.72 0.36
CA GLN A 179 -13.07 2.53 1.23
C GLN A 179 -11.71 2.30 1.91
N ARG A 180 -10.63 2.94 1.43
CA ARG A 180 -9.28 2.73 1.97
C ARG A 180 -9.03 3.62 3.18
N ALA A 181 -9.51 4.87 3.15
CA ALA A 181 -9.32 5.82 4.22
C ALA A 181 -9.88 5.34 5.58
N ALA A 182 -10.99 4.58 5.56
CA ALA A 182 -11.62 4.07 6.77
C ALA A 182 -11.10 2.69 7.24
N GLN A 183 -10.24 2.01 6.47
CA GLN A 183 -9.50 0.82 6.96
C GLN A 183 -8.39 1.16 7.96
N ALA A 184 -8.10 2.45 8.17
CA ALA A 184 -7.05 2.90 9.06
C ALA A 184 -7.31 2.61 10.55
N THR A 185 -8.56 2.30 10.95
CA THR A 185 -8.97 2.14 12.36
C THR A 185 -9.06 0.68 12.82
N GLY A 186 -8.00 -0.11 12.59
CA GLY A 186 -7.88 -1.46 13.19
C GLY A 186 -8.87 -2.51 12.67
N THR A 187 -9.76 -3.03 13.51
CA THR A 187 -10.75 -4.06 13.16
C THR A 187 -11.98 -3.51 12.43
N TYR A 188 -12.18 -2.20 12.45
CA TYR A 188 -13.31 -1.56 11.80
C TYR A 188 -13.03 -1.37 10.31
N ARG A 189 -13.95 -1.84 9.49
CA ARG A 189 -13.97 -1.54 8.06
C ARG A 189 -14.93 -0.40 7.83
N GLY A 190 -14.63 0.43 6.84
CA GLY A 190 -15.54 1.50 6.54
C GLY A 190 -15.29 2.18 5.23
N THR A 191 -16.13 3.16 4.99
CA THR A 191 -16.14 3.98 3.79
C THR A 191 -16.25 5.44 4.21
N VAL A 192 -15.34 6.28 3.71
CA VAL A 192 -15.46 7.74 3.77
C VAL A 192 -16.20 8.21 2.53
N TYR A 193 -17.19 9.08 2.73
CA TYR A 193 -18.00 9.68 1.69
C TYR A 193 -17.73 11.17 1.60
N HIS A 194 -17.57 11.70 0.39
CA HIS A 194 -17.71 13.14 0.16
C HIS A 194 -19.04 13.39 -0.53
N LEU A 195 -19.92 14.08 0.18
CA LEU A 195 -21.28 14.38 -0.23
C LEU A 195 -21.38 15.85 -0.60
N SER A 196 -22.16 16.21 -1.62
CA SER A 196 -22.45 17.63 -1.95
C SER A 196 -23.95 17.92 -1.95
N GLY A 197 -24.31 19.18 -1.76
CA GLY A 197 -25.68 19.68 -1.95
C GLY A 197 -26.30 20.37 -0.73
N ARG A 198 -25.66 20.29 0.44
CA ARG A 198 -26.08 21.02 1.64
C ARG A 198 -24.88 21.42 2.49
N ARG A 199 -25.07 22.43 3.34
CA ARG A 199 -24.09 22.83 4.35
C ARG A 199 -24.11 21.86 5.54
N PRO A 200 -22.94 21.49 6.09
CA PRO A 200 -22.82 20.48 7.14
C PRO A 200 -23.55 20.87 8.44
N GLU A 201 -23.52 22.14 8.84
CA GLU A 201 -24.14 22.58 10.09
C GLU A 201 -25.67 22.50 10.03
N ALA A 202 -26.26 23.00 8.94
CA ALA A 202 -27.71 22.96 8.73
C ALA A 202 -28.21 21.51 8.61
N LEU A 203 -27.45 20.64 7.94
CA LEU A 203 -27.76 19.21 7.85
C LEU A 203 -27.75 18.56 9.23
N ALA A 204 -26.75 18.84 10.06
CA ALA A 204 -26.63 18.22 11.37
C ALA A 204 -27.75 18.64 12.34
N GLU A 205 -28.16 19.91 12.29
CA GLU A 205 -29.33 20.39 13.04
C GLU A 205 -30.63 19.72 12.57
N ASP A 206 -30.84 19.61 11.25
CA ASP A 206 -32.02 18.95 10.68
C ASP A 206 -32.08 17.45 11.08
N LEU A 207 -30.95 16.73 10.96
CA LEU A 207 -30.84 15.32 11.34
C LEU A 207 -31.08 15.11 12.84
N LEU A 208 -30.48 15.95 13.70
CA LEU A 208 -30.68 15.86 15.15
C LEU A 208 -32.13 16.18 15.54
N ALA A 209 -32.74 17.19 14.92
CA ALA A 209 -34.14 17.54 15.14
C ALA A 209 -35.07 16.38 14.72
N HIS A 210 -34.77 15.72 13.60
CA HIS A 210 -35.52 14.55 13.14
C HIS A 210 -35.40 13.38 14.11
N VAL A 211 -34.17 13.05 14.53
CA VAL A 211 -33.90 12.00 15.52
C VAL A 211 -34.66 12.22 16.83
N ARG A 212 -34.78 13.48 17.28
CA ARG A 212 -35.54 13.82 18.49
C ARG A 212 -37.04 13.74 18.34
N GLY A 213 -37.54 13.87 17.12
CA GLY A 213 -38.95 13.69 16.80
C GLY A 213 -39.34 12.24 16.50
N MET A 214 -38.39 11.31 16.53
CA MET A 214 -38.68 9.89 16.32
C MET A 214 -39.36 9.31 17.56
N ASP A 215 -40.66 9.06 17.44
CA ASP A 215 -41.48 8.47 18.51
C ASP A 215 -41.80 6.99 18.28
N SER A 216 -41.47 6.43 17.11
CA SER A 216 -41.82 5.05 16.74
C SER A 216 -40.72 4.38 15.91
N PRO A 217 -40.45 3.07 16.12
CA PRO A 217 -39.50 2.30 15.31
C PRO A 217 -40.01 2.04 13.89
N ASP A 218 -41.31 2.19 13.62
CA ASP A 218 -41.93 1.93 12.32
C ASP A 218 -41.96 3.16 11.39
N ASP A 219 -41.25 4.25 11.73
CA ASP A 219 -41.18 5.44 10.88
C ASP A 219 -40.50 5.11 9.53
N PRO A 220 -41.15 5.32 8.36
CA PRO A 220 -40.62 4.90 7.06
C PRO A 220 -39.45 5.76 6.53
N THR A 221 -38.85 6.61 7.36
CA THR A 221 -37.77 7.52 6.97
C THR A 221 -36.46 6.76 6.77
N ALA A 222 -35.65 7.16 5.78
CA ALA A 222 -34.38 6.48 5.53
C ALA A 222 -33.38 6.68 6.68
N LEU A 223 -33.53 7.73 7.49
CA LEU A 223 -32.73 7.93 8.70
C LEU A 223 -33.08 6.90 9.78
N ASN A 224 -34.37 6.67 10.04
CA ASN A 224 -34.78 5.63 10.99
C ASN A 224 -34.33 4.24 10.51
N ALA A 225 -34.48 3.94 9.21
CA ALA A 225 -33.96 2.70 8.64
C ALA A 225 -32.44 2.56 8.82
N LEU A 226 -31.66 3.61 8.60
CA LEU A 226 -30.21 3.60 8.84
C LEU A 226 -29.85 3.37 10.30
N LEU A 227 -30.57 4.01 11.23
CA LEU A 227 -30.34 3.87 12.66
C LEU A 227 -30.77 2.49 13.18
N ALA A 228 -31.84 1.92 12.64
CA ALA A 228 -32.27 0.56 12.93
C ALA A 228 -31.25 -0.48 12.44
N GLU A 229 -30.71 -0.33 11.23
CA GLU A 229 -29.62 -1.18 10.73
C GLU A 229 -28.36 -1.04 11.59
N LEU A 230 -28.03 0.18 12.05
CA LEU A 230 -26.93 0.41 12.98
C LEU A 230 -27.18 -0.22 14.36
N ALA A 231 -28.43 -0.21 14.83
CA ALA A 231 -28.85 -0.85 16.08
C ALA A 231 -28.77 -2.39 16.01
N ALA A 232 -29.07 -2.95 14.84
CA ALA A 232 -29.08 -4.39 14.60
C ALA A 232 -27.68 -5.03 14.51
N LEU A 233 -26.62 -4.22 14.44
CA LEU A 233 -25.25 -4.71 14.51
C LEU A 233 -24.97 -5.34 15.89
N ARG A 234 -24.32 -6.50 15.89
CA ARG A 234 -23.82 -7.17 17.10
C ARG A 234 -22.50 -6.55 17.55
N GLY A 235 -21.70 -6.07 16.61
CA GLY A 235 -20.47 -5.32 16.82
C GLY A 235 -20.67 -3.80 16.94
N GLY A 236 -19.56 -3.06 16.95
CA GLY A 236 -19.60 -1.60 16.92
C GLY A 236 -19.79 -1.02 15.51
N GLY A 237 -20.55 0.07 15.41
CA GLY A 237 -20.76 0.80 14.16
C GLY A 237 -20.77 2.31 14.37
N VAL A 238 -20.38 3.06 13.34
CA VAL A 238 -20.42 4.53 13.34
C VAL A 238 -20.97 5.02 12.01
N VAL A 239 -21.87 5.97 12.07
CA VAL A 239 -22.39 6.72 10.93
C VAL A 239 -22.17 8.20 11.21
N GLN A 240 -21.60 8.92 10.25
CA GLN A 240 -21.35 10.35 10.38
C GLN A 240 -21.79 11.08 9.10
N PHE A 241 -22.44 12.22 9.27
CA PHE A 241 -22.79 13.19 8.24
C PHE A 241 -22.28 14.57 8.68
N GLY A 242 -21.05 14.91 8.32
CA GLY A 242 -20.35 16.08 8.83
C GLY A 242 -20.35 16.05 10.35
N PRO A 243 -20.84 17.09 11.04
CA PRO A 243 -20.82 17.12 12.49
C PRO A 243 -21.88 16.24 13.15
N PHE A 244 -22.88 15.72 12.41
CA PHE A 244 -23.82 14.74 12.98
C PHE A 244 -23.17 13.36 13.03
N THR A 245 -23.10 12.76 14.22
CA THR A 245 -22.53 11.43 14.44
C THR A 245 -23.53 10.54 15.18
N ALA A 246 -23.77 9.34 14.66
CA ALA A 246 -24.46 8.24 15.32
C ALA A 246 -23.46 7.11 15.59
N ALA A 247 -23.34 6.69 16.84
CA ALA A 247 -22.46 5.61 17.26
C ALA A 247 -23.26 4.51 17.95
N GLY A 248 -23.10 3.29 17.44
CA GLY A 248 -23.68 2.06 17.98
C GLY A 248 -22.59 1.17 18.59
N THR A 249 -22.83 0.68 19.79
CA THR A 249 -22.11 -0.42 20.43
C THR A 249 -23.11 -1.51 20.82
N ALA A 250 -22.64 -2.67 21.27
CA ALA A 250 -23.51 -3.75 21.75
C ALA A 250 -24.53 -3.29 22.82
N ASP A 251 -24.19 -2.27 23.62
CA ASP A 251 -24.97 -1.85 24.78
C ASP A 251 -25.67 -0.49 24.61
N ALA A 252 -25.40 0.25 23.53
CA ALA A 252 -25.90 1.61 23.37
C ALA A 252 -25.99 2.05 21.92
N LEU A 253 -26.99 2.85 21.59
CA LEU A 253 -27.07 3.62 20.35
C LEU A 253 -27.30 5.09 20.70
N VAL A 254 -26.33 5.95 20.38
CA VAL A 254 -26.43 7.38 20.67
C VAL A 254 -26.14 8.21 19.43
N CYS A 255 -26.86 9.31 19.30
CA CYS A 255 -26.66 10.31 18.25
C CYS A 255 -26.30 11.65 18.88
N GLY A 256 -25.45 12.43 18.21
CA GLY A 256 -25.12 13.77 18.65
C GLY A 256 -24.38 14.58 17.61
N VAL A 257 -24.24 15.88 17.88
CA VAL A 257 -23.49 16.79 17.02
C VAL A 257 -22.10 16.98 17.60
N VAL A 258 -21.13 16.30 17.00
CA VAL A 258 -19.70 16.35 17.34
C VAL A 258 -19.02 17.27 16.34
N PRO A 259 -18.25 18.28 16.77
CA PRO A 259 -17.56 19.15 15.82
C PRO A 259 -16.62 18.35 14.93
N ASP A 260 -16.67 18.63 13.62
CA ASP A 260 -15.77 18.02 12.64
C ASP A 260 -14.32 18.30 13.02
N GLY A 261 -13.50 17.26 13.05
CA GLY A 261 -12.05 17.36 13.19
C GLY A 261 -11.39 16.52 12.12
N ASP A 262 -10.27 16.98 11.58
CA ASP A 262 -9.44 16.27 10.59
C ASP A 262 -8.81 14.97 11.14
N ALA A 263 -9.20 14.53 12.33
CA ALA A 263 -8.70 13.32 12.97
C ALA A 263 -9.38 12.08 12.37
N PRO A 264 -8.66 10.94 12.29
CA PRO A 264 -9.28 9.69 11.87
C PRO A 264 -10.46 9.35 12.79
N PRO A 265 -11.51 8.70 12.25
CA PRO A 265 -12.72 8.45 13.01
C PRO A 265 -12.41 7.58 14.23
N ALA A 266 -12.79 8.09 15.40
CA ALA A 266 -12.57 7.44 16.68
C ALA A 266 -13.36 6.12 16.77
N PRO A 267 -12.90 5.13 17.54
CA PRO A 267 -13.62 3.88 17.72
C PRO A 267 -15.00 4.14 18.35
N PRO A 268 -16.01 3.31 18.02
CA PRO A 268 -17.40 3.54 18.42
C PRO A 268 -17.58 3.78 19.92
N ARG A 269 -16.89 3.02 20.77
CA ARG A 269 -16.98 3.19 22.24
C ARG A 269 -16.56 4.60 22.70
N GLN A 270 -15.47 5.13 22.14
CA GLN A 270 -15.01 6.47 22.48
C GLN A 270 -15.98 7.54 21.98
N LEU A 271 -16.62 7.33 20.83
CA LEU A 271 -17.65 8.22 20.31
C LEU A 271 -18.92 8.19 21.16
N VAL A 272 -19.34 7.02 21.65
CA VAL A 272 -20.47 6.91 22.59
C VAL A 272 -20.19 7.70 23.87
N ASP A 273 -19.01 7.53 24.47
CA ASP A 273 -18.62 8.27 25.68
C ASP A 273 -18.56 9.79 25.43
N LEU A 274 -18.04 10.19 24.28
CA LEU A 274 -17.96 11.60 23.87
C LEU A 274 -19.34 12.21 23.64
N ILE A 275 -20.24 11.51 22.96
CA ILE A 275 -21.62 11.97 22.71
C ILE A 275 -22.38 12.08 24.03
N ARG A 276 -22.21 11.11 24.95
CA ARG A 276 -22.84 11.14 26.28
C ARG A 276 -22.37 12.32 27.15
N ALA A 277 -21.14 12.77 26.95
CA ALA A 277 -20.60 13.95 27.61
C ALA A 277 -21.11 15.29 27.03
N LEU A 278 -21.77 15.26 25.87
CA LEU A 278 -22.34 16.47 25.27
C LEU A 278 -23.56 16.98 26.06
N PRO A 279 -23.86 18.28 25.98
CA PRO A 279 -25.10 18.86 26.49
C PRO A 279 -26.34 18.10 25.95
N THR A 280 -27.38 17.94 26.78
CA THR A 280 -28.61 17.19 26.42
C THR A 280 -29.30 17.76 25.18
N ASP A 281 -29.14 19.06 24.91
CA ASP A 281 -29.61 19.75 23.71
C ASP A 281 -28.78 19.45 22.44
N ARG A 282 -27.70 18.66 22.55
CA ARG A 282 -26.86 18.20 21.42
C ARG A 282 -26.68 16.70 21.29
N GLN A 283 -27.37 15.93 22.13
CA GLN A 283 -27.40 14.46 22.07
C GLN A 283 -28.82 13.91 22.05
N SER A 284 -28.96 12.65 21.63
CA SER A 284 -30.17 11.85 21.74
C SER A 284 -29.79 10.39 22.00
N ASP A 285 -30.39 9.79 23.02
CA ASP A 285 -30.22 8.36 23.30
C ASP A 285 -31.32 7.58 22.59
N LEU A 286 -30.91 6.66 21.73
CA LEU A 286 -31.75 5.82 20.89
C LEU A 286 -31.61 4.35 21.26
N SER A 287 -31.14 4.04 22.46
CA SER A 287 -30.94 2.65 22.89
C SER A 287 -32.25 1.84 22.89
N TRP A 288 -33.41 2.50 22.87
CA TRP A 288 -34.73 1.87 22.69
C TRP A 288 -34.97 1.27 21.30
N LEU A 289 -34.20 1.64 20.28
CA LEU A 289 -34.26 1.07 18.92
C LEU A 289 -33.54 -0.28 18.81
N ARG A 290 -32.79 -0.70 19.85
CA ARG A 290 -32.12 -1.99 19.83
C ARG A 290 -33.16 -3.12 19.99
N PRO A 291 -33.05 -4.20 19.21
CA PRO A 291 -33.86 -5.38 19.47
C PRO A 291 -33.47 -5.96 20.84
N ASP A 292 -34.46 -6.16 21.72
CA ASP A 292 -34.29 -7.00 22.91
C ASP A 292 -33.90 -8.41 22.44
N GLU A 293 -32.76 -8.94 22.93
CA GLU A 293 -32.28 -10.30 22.62
C GLU A 293 -33.31 -11.40 22.94
#